data_AF-A0A2C9LY21-F1
#
_entry.id   AF-A0A2C9LY21-F1
#
_cell.length_a   1.000
_cell.length_b   1.000
_cell.length_c   1.000
_cell.angle_alpha   90.00
_cell.angle_beta   90.00
_cell.angle_gamma   90.00
#
_symmetry.space_group_name_H-M   'P 1'
#
loop_
_entity.id
_entity.type
_entity.pdbx_description
1 polymer ?
#
loop_
_entity_poly.entity_id
_entity_poly.type
_entity_poly.pdbx_seq_one_letter_code
_entity_poly.pdbx_strand_id
1 'polypeptide(L)'
;MTIIAHVQTEWNQTDLSWNKTDYDNMDAVLLESSAIWTPAIFVIIGSKESLSFQLNDKLIVTSNGNVKSMIQRYITFQCQIDFHKYPFDTQTCSFGFYKQDLYIFGSTLKANCEVNHVPANDYSIQGEWQLTDLYCHMRRDVNNATYYLYQVVVKRRSVYYVITVVFPMVLTSVMIPLVFLIPTKTGEKISYLVTMFTSTAIFLSYISTVMPRSLTNLPYLSLLLVEVLCEGLCAVLATLWVVNKYNLHP
;
A
#
# COMPACT_ATOMS: atom_id res chain seq x y z
N MET A 1 4.98 -0.24 -3.20
CA MET A 1 3.61 -0.09 -3.71
C MET A 1 3.68 0.23 -5.19
N THR A 2 2.76 -0.30 -6.01
CA THR A 2 2.70 -0.01 -7.44
C THR A 2 1.31 0.49 -7.79
N ILE A 3 1.23 1.64 -8.47
CA ILE A 3 -0.02 2.24 -8.92
C ILE A 3 -0.01 2.39 -10.45
N ILE A 4 -1.20 2.44 -11.04
CA ILE A 4 -1.39 2.91 -12.41
C ILE A 4 -1.72 4.40 -12.32
N ALA A 5 -0.88 5.25 -12.91
CA ALA A 5 -1.07 6.68 -12.95
C ALA A 5 -1.33 7.16 -14.37
N HIS A 6 -2.40 7.93 -14.56
CA HIS A 6 -2.63 8.72 -15.77
C HIS A 6 -2.00 10.08 -15.55
N VAL A 7 -0.89 10.35 -16.24
CA VAL A 7 -0.13 11.59 -16.08
C VAL A 7 -0.31 12.42 -17.34
N GLN A 8 -0.84 13.63 -17.18
CA GLN A 8 -0.90 14.65 -18.21
C GLN A 8 0.19 15.69 -17.91
N THR A 9 1.07 15.93 -18.88
CA THR A 9 2.08 16.98 -18.82
C THR A 9 1.85 17.97 -19.95
N GLU A 10 2.03 19.25 -19.64
CA GLU A 10 1.79 20.35 -20.56
C GLU A 10 2.88 21.39 -20.40
N TRP A 11 3.46 21.84 -21.51
CA TRP A 11 4.46 22.91 -21.53
C TRP A 11 4.37 23.69 -22.83
N ASN A 12 4.80 24.95 -22.81
CA ASN A 12 4.74 25.82 -23.97
C ASN A 12 6.12 25.94 -24.65
N GLN A 13 6.15 25.80 -25.98
CA GLN A 13 7.31 25.99 -26.84
C GLN A 13 6.92 26.92 -28.00
N THR A 14 7.19 28.20 -27.83
CA THR A 14 6.82 29.24 -28.80
C THR A 14 7.44 29.03 -30.18
N ASP A 15 8.59 28.37 -30.24
CA ASP A 15 9.30 28.09 -31.50
C ASP A 15 8.57 27.07 -32.39
N LEU A 16 7.61 26.33 -31.83
CA LEU A 16 6.74 25.40 -32.54
C LEU A 16 5.38 26.02 -32.90
N SER A 17 5.21 27.34 -32.79
CA SER A 17 3.96 28.00 -33.16
C SER A 17 3.86 28.23 -34.67
N TRP A 18 2.65 28.10 -35.22
CA TRP A 18 2.37 28.40 -36.63
C TRP A 18 1.01 29.07 -36.79
N ASN A 19 0.84 29.79 -37.89
CA ASN A 19 -0.45 30.36 -38.25
C ASN A 19 -1.31 29.29 -38.95
N LYS A 20 -2.48 29.00 -38.40
CA LYS A 20 -3.39 27.94 -38.88
C LYS A 20 -3.77 28.14 -40.35
N THR A 21 -3.96 29.38 -40.79
CA THR A 21 -4.42 29.70 -42.16
C THR A 21 -3.45 29.26 -43.23
N ASP A 22 -2.16 29.17 -42.89
CA ASP A 22 -1.09 28.84 -43.84
C ASP A 22 -1.02 27.32 -44.09
N TYR A 23 -1.71 26.54 -43.26
CA TYR A 23 -1.66 25.08 -43.22
C TYR A 23 -3.07 24.47 -43.10
N ASP A 24 -3.99 24.87 -43.98
CA ASP A 24 -5.37 24.32 -44.07
C ASP A 24 -6.14 24.32 -42.74
N ASN A 25 -5.98 25.39 -41.95
CA ASN A 25 -6.57 25.54 -40.62
C ASN A 25 -6.18 24.44 -39.61
N MET A 26 -5.04 23.77 -39.80
CA MET A 26 -4.55 22.76 -38.85
C MET A 26 -4.21 23.37 -37.49
N ASP A 27 -4.89 22.92 -36.44
CA ASP A 27 -4.68 23.39 -35.07
C ASP A 27 -3.71 22.53 -34.26
N ALA A 28 -3.57 21.24 -34.61
CA ALA A 28 -2.71 20.34 -33.87
C ALA A 28 -2.01 19.34 -34.78
N VAL A 29 -0.79 18.98 -34.43
CA VAL A 29 0.02 17.96 -35.09
C VAL A 29 0.60 17.00 -34.05
N LEU A 30 0.91 15.79 -34.50
CA LEU A 30 1.55 14.77 -33.67
C LEU A 30 3.03 14.69 -34.05
N LEU A 31 3.92 15.04 -33.13
CA LEU A 31 5.37 15.01 -33.34
C LEU A 31 6.02 13.93 -32.47
N GLU A 32 7.17 13.40 -32.92
CA GLU A 32 7.97 12.52 -32.09
C GLU A 32 8.68 13.30 -30.98
N SER A 33 8.72 12.74 -29.78
CA SER A 33 9.38 13.33 -28.62
C SER A 33 10.88 13.52 -28.81
N SER A 34 11.50 12.74 -29.70
CA SER A 34 12.91 12.85 -30.10
C SER A 34 13.20 14.06 -30.98
N ALA A 35 12.19 14.61 -31.66
CA ALA A 35 12.34 15.72 -32.61
C ALA A 35 12.17 17.11 -31.98
N ILE A 36 11.64 17.18 -30.76
CA ILE A 36 11.39 18.44 -30.05
C ILE A 36 11.98 18.39 -28.64
N TRP A 37 12.24 19.56 -28.04
CA TRP A 37 12.68 19.61 -26.65
C TRP A 37 11.57 19.12 -25.71
N THR A 38 11.92 18.26 -24.76
CA THR A 38 11.02 17.75 -23.73
C THR A 38 11.58 17.99 -22.33
N PRO A 39 10.73 18.32 -21.32
CA PRO A 39 11.20 18.53 -19.97
C PRO A 39 11.68 17.24 -19.30
N ALA A 40 12.84 17.30 -18.65
CA ALA A 40 13.35 16.20 -17.82
C ALA A 40 12.62 16.16 -16.46
N ILE A 41 11.61 15.30 -16.36
CA ILE A 41 10.80 15.07 -15.16
C ILE A 41 11.30 13.82 -14.44
N PHE A 42 11.32 13.85 -13.12
CA PHE A 42 11.71 12.74 -12.26
C PHE A 42 10.61 12.42 -11.25
N VAL A 43 10.45 11.14 -10.96
CA VAL A 43 9.55 10.61 -9.95
C VAL A 43 10.33 10.30 -8.69
N ILE A 44 9.93 10.88 -7.56
CA ILE A 44 10.44 10.54 -6.24
C ILE A 44 9.75 9.25 -5.81
N ILE A 45 10.54 8.18 -5.66
CA ILE A 45 10.04 6.84 -5.34
C ILE A 45 10.44 6.37 -3.94
N GLY A 46 11.26 7.14 -3.22
CA GLY A 46 11.70 6.82 -1.86
C GLY A 46 12.38 8.02 -1.20
N SER A 47 12.99 7.82 -0.04
CA SER A 47 13.62 8.90 0.72
C SER A 47 14.85 9.50 0.03
N LYS A 48 15.56 8.72 -0.79
CA LYS A 48 16.75 9.13 -1.55
C LYS A 48 16.78 8.60 -2.98
N GLU A 49 15.67 8.03 -3.44
CA GLU A 49 15.58 7.37 -4.74
C GLU A 49 14.62 8.12 -5.66
N SER A 50 15.06 8.34 -6.90
CA SER A 50 14.22 8.91 -7.96
C SER A 50 14.52 8.26 -9.30
N LEU A 51 13.49 8.17 -10.15
CA LEU A 51 13.57 7.63 -11.51
C LEU A 51 13.21 8.70 -12.53
N SER A 52 13.84 8.68 -13.70
CA SER A 52 13.42 9.54 -14.80
C SER A 52 12.03 9.13 -15.30
N PHE A 53 11.16 10.11 -15.49
CA PHE A 53 9.83 9.91 -16.03
C PHE A 53 9.86 10.07 -17.54
N GLN A 54 9.72 8.95 -18.26
CA GLN A 54 9.67 8.97 -19.72
C GLN A 54 8.28 9.38 -20.20
N LEU A 55 8.24 10.44 -21.01
CA LEU A 55 7.04 10.89 -21.73
C LEU A 55 6.68 9.92 -22.86
N ASN A 56 5.52 10.14 -23.48
CA ASN A 56 5.12 9.37 -24.66
C ASN A 56 6.03 9.67 -25.86
N ASP A 57 6.24 8.67 -26.72
CA ASP A 57 7.04 8.82 -27.96
C ASP A 57 6.42 9.82 -28.93
N LYS A 58 5.09 10.00 -28.85
CA LYS A 58 4.33 10.92 -29.70
C LYS A 58 3.63 11.96 -28.83
N LEU A 59 3.81 13.23 -29.19
CA LEU A 59 3.34 14.39 -28.44
C LEU A 59 2.41 15.22 -29.31
N ILE A 60 1.34 15.74 -28.69
CA ILE A 60 0.38 16.61 -29.38
C ILE A 60 0.89 18.04 -29.25
N VAL A 61 1.22 18.67 -30.36
CA VAL A 61 1.62 20.08 -30.43
C VAL A 61 0.48 20.86 -31.05
N THR A 62 0.08 21.95 -30.40
CA THR A 62 -0.95 22.86 -30.90
C THR A 62 -0.35 24.09 -31.56
N SER A 63 -1.10 24.73 -32.46
CA SER A 63 -0.67 25.89 -33.26
C SER A 63 -0.13 27.06 -32.45
N ASN A 64 -0.57 27.18 -31.19
CA ASN A 64 -0.09 28.19 -30.24
C ASN A 64 1.28 27.84 -29.60
N GLY A 65 1.93 26.75 -30.02
CA GLY A 65 3.19 26.26 -29.47
C GLY A 65 3.06 25.39 -28.22
N ASN A 66 1.84 25.12 -27.76
CA ASN A 66 1.61 24.34 -26.55
C ASN A 66 1.68 22.83 -26.83
N VAL A 67 2.45 22.12 -26.02
CA VAL A 67 2.74 20.69 -26.16
C VAL A 67 2.11 19.93 -25.01
N LYS A 68 1.39 18.87 -25.35
CA LYS A 68 0.69 17.99 -24.41
C LYS A 68 1.16 16.56 -24.55
N SER A 69 1.45 15.93 -23.42
CA SER A 69 1.65 14.48 -23.30
C SER A 69 0.63 13.91 -22.34
N MET A 70 0.00 12.81 -22.72
CA MET A 70 -0.86 12.03 -21.83
C MET A 70 -0.42 10.58 -21.90
N ILE A 71 -0.03 10.02 -20.75
CA ILE A 71 0.48 8.65 -20.67
C ILE A 71 -0.04 7.95 -19.43
N GLN A 72 -0.32 6.66 -19.57
CA GLN A 72 -0.62 5.76 -18.47
C GLN A 72 0.62 4.93 -18.17
N ARG A 73 1.14 5.01 -16.93
CA ARG A 73 2.34 4.26 -16.51
C ARG A 73 2.15 3.64 -15.14
N TYR A 74 2.84 2.52 -14.94
CA TYR A 74 3.02 1.94 -13.61
C TYR A 74 4.10 2.73 -12.87
N ILE A 75 3.76 3.24 -11.70
CA ILE A 75 4.71 3.89 -10.81
C ILE A 75 4.88 3.02 -9.58
N THR A 76 6.09 2.51 -9.39
CA THR A 76 6.47 1.73 -8.22
C THR A 76 7.30 2.59 -7.28
N PHE A 77 6.84 2.70 -6.03
CA PHE A 77 7.49 3.50 -5.01
C PHE A 77 7.51 2.80 -3.65
N GLN A 78 8.51 3.13 -2.85
CA GLN A 78 8.71 2.68 -1.49
C GLN A 78 7.70 3.35 -0.58
N CYS A 79 7.12 2.57 0.31
CA CYS A 79 6.19 3.04 1.32
C CYS A 79 6.41 2.25 2.61
N GLN A 80 6.45 2.96 3.73
CA GLN A 80 6.44 2.32 5.03
C GLN A 80 5.00 1.98 5.41
N ILE A 81 4.73 0.68 5.55
CA ILE A 81 3.40 0.15 5.87
C ILE A 81 3.27 0.02 7.39
N ASP A 82 2.19 0.54 7.95
CA ASP A 82 1.85 0.39 9.37
C ASP A 82 0.89 -0.80 9.57
N PHE A 83 1.39 -1.85 10.22
CA PHE A 83 0.63 -3.08 10.49
C PHE A 83 -0.12 -3.07 11.81
N HIS A 84 -0.05 -2.00 12.60
CA HIS A 84 -0.64 -1.96 13.96
C HIS A 84 -2.12 -2.38 13.97
N LYS A 85 -2.91 -1.91 12.99
CA LYS A 85 -4.35 -2.19 12.87
C LYS A 85 -4.71 -3.31 11.90
N TYR A 86 -3.75 -4.10 11.44
CA TYR A 86 -4.02 -5.19 10.50
C TYR A 86 -5.10 -6.17 11.04
N PRO A 87 -6.07 -6.62 10.22
CA PRO A 87 -6.27 -6.37 8.78
C PRO A 87 -7.18 -5.15 8.47
N PHE A 88 -7.51 -4.32 9.46
CA PHE A 88 -8.32 -3.11 9.31
C PHE A 88 -7.46 -1.86 9.10
N ASP A 89 -6.31 -2.04 8.47
CA ASP A 89 -5.29 -1.01 8.28
C ASP A 89 -5.61 -0.06 7.12
N THR A 90 -5.13 1.17 7.27
CA THR A 90 -5.17 2.22 6.25
C THR A 90 -3.75 2.73 6.08
N GLN A 91 -3.26 2.74 4.85
CA GLN A 91 -1.89 3.09 4.51
C GLN A 91 -1.87 4.42 3.79
N THR A 92 -0.94 5.28 4.18
CA THR A 92 -0.69 6.56 3.51
C THR A 92 0.69 6.51 2.91
N CYS A 93 0.75 6.39 1.60
CA CYS A 93 1.99 6.25 0.86
C CYS A 93 2.20 7.47 -0.03
N SER A 94 3.45 7.90 -0.19
CA SER A 94 3.75 9.16 -0.85
C SER A 94 4.75 8.96 -1.99
N PHE A 95 4.47 9.56 -3.13
CA PHE A 95 5.40 9.68 -4.27
C PHE A 95 5.36 11.12 -4.79
N GLY A 96 6.32 11.54 -5.59
CA GLY A 96 6.32 12.93 -6.05
C GLY A 96 6.90 13.11 -7.44
N PHE A 97 6.71 14.30 -7.99
CA PHE A 97 7.33 14.72 -9.24
C PHE A 97 8.13 16.00 -9.02
N TYR A 98 9.31 16.03 -9.63
CA TYR A 98 10.14 17.22 -9.73
C TYR A 98 10.78 17.30 -11.11
N LYS A 99 11.22 18.50 -11.49
CA LYS A 99 11.97 18.75 -12.72
C LYS A 99 13.46 18.82 -12.38
N GLN A 100 14.35 18.17 -13.12
CA GLN A 100 15.79 18.17 -12.79
C GLN A 100 16.43 19.56 -12.91
N ASP A 101 16.05 20.34 -13.93
CA ASP A 101 16.70 21.62 -14.26
C ASP A 101 16.18 22.82 -13.45
N LEU A 102 15.89 22.62 -12.16
CA LEU A 102 15.26 23.60 -11.27
C LEU A 102 16.01 24.96 -11.18
N TYR A 103 17.27 25.05 -11.63
CA TYR A 103 18.10 26.26 -11.53
C TYR A 103 18.42 26.96 -12.84
N ILE A 104 18.28 26.30 -14.00
CA ILE A 104 18.97 26.77 -15.23
C ILE A 104 18.10 27.75 -16.04
N PHE A 105 16.77 27.72 -15.92
CA PHE A 105 15.89 28.48 -16.82
C PHE A 105 14.66 29.15 -16.18
N GLY A 106 14.60 29.31 -14.85
CA GLY A 106 13.44 29.95 -14.18
C GLY A 106 12.09 29.25 -14.40
N SER A 107 12.10 28.04 -14.98
CA SER A 107 10.91 27.27 -15.30
C SER A 107 10.53 26.41 -14.11
N THR A 108 9.39 26.74 -13.49
CA THR A 108 8.86 26.02 -12.34
C THR A 108 7.87 24.96 -12.79
N LEU A 109 7.93 23.78 -12.17
CA LEU A 109 6.87 22.78 -12.32
C LEU A 109 5.61 23.35 -11.65
N LYS A 110 4.47 23.25 -12.34
CA LYS A 110 3.15 23.56 -11.78
C LYS A 110 2.29 22.31 -11.89
N ALA A 111 1.76 21.85 -10.76
CA ALA A 111 0.79 20.76 -10.73
C ALA A 111 -0.59 21.32 -10.36
N ASN A 112 -1.64 20.80 -10.99
CA ASN A 112 -2.99 21.07 -10.53
C ASN A 112 -3.27 20.19 -9.30
N CYS A 113 -3.07 20.75 -8.11
CA CYS A 113 -3.37 20.08 -6.85
C CYS A 113 -4.84 20.30 -6.46
N GLU A 114 -5.79 19.80 -7.25
CA GLU A 114 -7.16 19.67 -6.78
C GLU A 114 -7.24 18.50 -5.80
N VAL A 115 -7.82 18.72 -4.62
CA VAL A 115 -8.07 17.65 -3.65
C VAL A 115 -9.22 16.82 -4.19
N ASN A 116 -8.88 15.73 -4.86
CA ASN A 116 -9.87 14.79 -5.36
C ASN A 116 -10.11 13.77 -4.24
N HIS A 117 -11.21 13.92 -3.51
CA HIS A 117 -11.79 12.77 -2.84
C HIS A 117 -12.25 11.83 -3.97
N VAL A 118 -11.47 10.79 -4.21
CA VAL A 118 -11.71 9.91 -5.36
C VAL A 118 -12.92 9.05 -5.00
N PRO A 119 -14.07 9.21 -5.68
CA PRO A 119 -15.21 8.35 -5.39
C PRO A 119 -14.80 6.90 -5.63
N ALA A 120 -15.19 6.02 -4.71
CA ALA A 120 -14.71 4.64 -4.62
C ALA A 120 -14.86 3.80 -5.91
N ASN A 121 -15.64 4.25 -6.89
CA ASN A 121 -16.03 3.49 -8.07
C ASN A 121 -15.22 3.78 -9.35
N ASP A 122 -14.58 4.94 -9.50
CA ASP A 122 -14.03 5.33 -10.82
C ASP A 122 -12.59 4.85 -11.06
N TYR A 123 -11.81 4.64 -10.00
CA TYR A 123 -10.38 4.31 -10.10
C TYR A 123 -9.95 3.10 -9.26
N SER A 124 -10.88 2.41 -8.59
CA SER A 124 -10.56 1.20 -7.82
C SER A 124 -10.84 -0.06 -8.63
N ILE A 125 -9.77 -0.78 -8.97
CA ILE A 125 -9.89 -2.16 -9.46
C ILE A 125 -10.36 -3.01 -8.26
N GLN A 126 -11.24 -4.00 -8.51
CA GLN A 126 -11.58 -4.98 -7.48
C GLN A 126 -10.31 -5.74 -7.07
N GLY A 127 -9.72 -5.35 -5.94
CA GLY A 127 -8.49 -5.93 -5.42
C GLY A 127 -8.42 -5.83 -3.90
N GLU A 128 -7.28 -6.20 -3.33
CA GLU A 128 -7.02 -6.21 -1.89
C GLU A 128 -7.14 -4.81 -1.25
N TRP A 129 -6.83 -3.77 -2.03
CA TRP A 129 -6.78 -2.38 -1.59
C TRP A 129 -7.86 -1.54 -2.26
N GLN A 130 -8.45 -0.65 -1.49
CA GLN A 130 -9.38 0.38 -1.96
C GLN A 130 -8.71 1.74 -1.82
N LEU A 131 -8.62 2.51 -2.91
CA LEU A 131 -8.23 3.91 -2.86
C LEU A 131 -9.33 4.71 -2.17
N THR A 132 -8.98 5.44 -1.10
CA THR A 132 -9.93 6.30 -0.37
C THR A 132 -9.70 7.76 -0.70
N ASP A 133 -8.45 8.21 -0.67
CA ASP A 133 -8.11 9.63 -0.83
C ASP A 133 -6.80 9.81 -1.59
N LEU A 134 -6.72 10.91 -2.32
CA LEU A 134 -5.51 11.37 -2.98
C LEU A 134 -5.28 12.84 -2.64
N TYR A 135 -4.16 13.14 -1.98
CA TYR A 135 -3.77 14.50 -1.63
C TYR A 135 -2.56 14.95 -2.46
N CYS A 136 -2.50 16.22 -2.83
CA CYS A 136 -1.40 16.83 -3.56
C CYS A 136 -0.85 18.01 -2.75
N HIS A 137 0.45 17.99 -2.48
CA HIS A 137 1.13 19.02 -1.71
C HIS A 137 2.33 19.56 -2.48
N MET A 138 2.40 20.87 -2.65
CA MET A 138 3.62 21.53 -3.07
C MET A 138 4.60 21.59 -1.90
N ARG A 139 5.84 21.19 -2.12
CA ARG A 139 6.95 21.39 -1.17
C ARG A 139 8.14 22.05 -1.85
N ARG A 140 8.98 22.66 -1.04
CA ARG A 140 10.26 23.21 -1.47
C ARG A 140 11.38 22.50 -0.72
N ASP A 141 12.43 22.16 -1.44
CA ASP A 141 13.65 21.63 -0.87
C ASP A 141 14.54 22.74 -0.29
N VAL A 142 15.60 22.37 0.43
CA VAL A 142 16.58 23.28 1.06
C VAL A 142 17.16 24.28 0.06
N ASN A 143 17.30 23.85 -1.20
CA ASN A 143 17.82 24.69 -2.28
C ASN A 143 16.73 25.56 -2.96
N ASN A 144 15.52 25.63 -2.37
CA ASN A 144 14.33 26.32 -2.90
C ASN A 144 13.73 25.68 -4.17
N ALA A 145 14.09 24.42 -4.42
CA ALA A 145 13.58 23.62 -5.52
C ALA A 145 12.14 23.16 -5.25
N THR A 146 11.19 23.50 -6.11
CA THR A 146 9.77 23.09 -5.96
C THR A 146 9.54 21.66 -6.47
N TYR A 147 8.91 20.83 -5.65
CA TYR A 147 8.43 19.50 -6.03
C TYR A 147 7.00 19.29 -5.54
N TYR A 148 6.27 18.40 -6.20
CA TYR A 148 4.90 18.05 -5.82
C TYR A 148 4.86 16.64 -5.26
N LEU A 149 4.24 16.51 -4.11
CA LEU A 149 4.11 15.28 -3.34
C LEU A 149 2.65 14.83 -3.42
N TYR A 150 2.43 13.64 -3.95
CA TYR A 150 1.14 12.97 -4.01
C TYR A 150 1.07 11.94 -2.88
N GLN A 151 0.11 12.12 -1.98
CA GLN A 151 -0.18 11.15 -0.92
C GLN A 151 -1.39 10.32 -1.31
N VAL A 152 -1.16 9.04 -1.49
CA VAL A 152 -2.17 8.03 -1.82
C VAL A 152 -2.59 7.36 -0.53
N VAL A 153 -3.86 7.48 -0.16
CA VAL A 153 -4.45 6.79 0.99
C VAL A 153 -5.24 5.59 0.51
N VAL A 154 -4.82 4.41 0.96
CA VAL A 154 -5.45 3.13 0.61
C VAL A 154 -5.90 2.39 1.85
N LYS A 155 -7.09 1.79 1.79
CA LYS A 155 -7.66 0.96 2.85
C LYS A 155 -7.73 -0.49 2.42
N ARG A 156 -7.31 -1.41 3.29
CA ARG A 156 -7.40 -2.85 3.02
C ARG A 156 -8.84 -3.34 3.07
N ARG A 157 -9.23 -4.21 2.14
CA ARG A 157 -10.49 -4.97 2.21
C ARG A 157 -10.33 -6.12 3.20
N SER A 158 -10.74 -5.89 4.44
CA SER A 158 -10.43 -6.78 5.58
C SER A 158 -11.25 -8.08 5.63
N VAL A 159 -12.41 -8.14 4.98
CA VAL A 159 -13.39 -9.25 5.12
C VAL A 159 -12.77 -10.63 4.91
N TYR A 160 -11.95 -10.78 3.87
CA TYR A 160 -11.27 -12.05 3.59
C TYR A 160 -10.37 -12.49 4.75
N TYR A 161 -9.56 -11.59 5.30
CA TYR A 161 -8.65 -11.88 6.40
C TYR A 161 -9.39 -12.10 7.72
N VAL A 162 -10.53 -11.44 7.92
CA VAL A 162 -11.37 -11.69 9.09
C VAL A 162 -11.89 -13.13 9.07
N ILE A 163 -12.38 -13.61 7.94
CA ILE A 163 -12.92 -14.98 7.83
C ILE A 163 -11.81 -16.04 7.87
N THR A 164 -10.67 -15.79 7.22
CA THR A 164 -9.62 -16.81 7.04
C THR A 164 -8.54 -16.81 8.11
N VAL A 165 -8.35 -15.70 8.83
CA VAL A 165 -7.29 -15.55 9.84
C VAL A 165 -7.87 -15.29 11.22
N VAL A 166 -8.68 -14.23 11.37
CA VAL A 166 -9.18 -13.82 12.70
C VAL A 166 -10.17 -14.84 13.25
N PHE A 167 -11.14 -15.27 12.44
CA PHE A 167 -12.18 -16.20 12.88
C PHE A 167 -11.63 -17.56 13.37
N PRO A 168 -10.70 -18.24 12.66
CA PRO A 168 -10.08 -19.45 13.16
C PRO A 168 -9.29 -19.26 14.46
N MET A 169 -8.60 -18.13 14.63
CA MET A 169 -7.84 -17.86 15.87
C MET A 169 -8.79 -17.67 17.07
N VAL A 170 -9.88 -16.93 16.89
CA VAL A 170 -10.93 -16.80 17.93
C VAL A 170 -11.56 -18.15 18.25
N LEU A 171 -11.83 -18.97 17.22
CA LEU A 171 -12.34 -20.32 17.43
C LEU A 171 -11.36 -21.19 18.23
N THR A 172 -10.05 -21.11 17.94
CA THR A 172 -9.05 -21.86 18.73
C THR A 172 -8.99 -21.41 20.18
N SER A 173 -9.10 -20.10 20.47
CA SER A 173 -9.17 -19.60 21.84
C SER A 173 -10.39 -20.16 22.58
N VAL A 174 -11.58 -20.11 21.96
CA VAL A 174 -12.81 -20.69 22.56
C VAL A 174 -12.71 -22.21 22.77
N MET A 175 -11.99 -22.91 21.89
CA MET A 175 -11.82 -24.36 21.98
C MET A 175 -10.91 -24.77 23.15
N ILE A 176 -9.80 -24.07 23.41
CA ILE A 176 -8.84 -24.42 24.48
C ILE A 176 -9.49 -24.76 25.84
N PRO A 177 -10.37 -23.93 26.44
CA PRO A 177 -10.96 -24.22 27.74
C PRO A 177 -11.96 -25.37 27.73
N LEU A 178 -12.47 -25.81 26.57
CA LEU A 178 -13.37 -26.97 26.47
C LEU A 178 -12.71 -28.29 26.89
N VAL A 179 -11.37 -28.34 26.98
CA VAL A 179 -10.63 -29.49 27.53
C VAL A 179 -11.10 -29.86 28.94
N PHE A 180 -11.57 -28.89 29.72
CA PHE A 180 -12.03 -29.13 31.09
C PHE A 180 -13.36 -29.89 31.16
N LEU A 181 -14.15 -29.88 30.08
CA LEU A 181 -15.39 -30.65 29.95
C LEU A 181 -15.14 -32.12 29.66
N ILE A 182 -13.96 -32.46 29.11
CA ILE A 182 -13.59 -33.85 28.82
C ILE A 182 -13.36 -34.57 30.17
N PRO A 183 -13.88 -35.77 30.39
CA PRO A 183 -13.59 -36.54 31.61
C PRO A 183 -12.17 -37.15 31.56
N THR A 184 -11.45 -37.13 32.69
CA THR A 184 -10.06 -37.64 32.80
C THR A 184 -9.91 -39.12 32.47
N LYS A 185 -10.97 -39.92 32.69
CA LYS A 185 -10.99 -41.37 32.43
C LYS A 185 -10.73 -41.76 30.97
N THR A 186 -10.98 -40.86 30.03
CA THR A 186 -10.84 -41.13 28.59
C THR A 186 -9.40 -41.10 28.10
N GLY A 187 -8.48 -40.44 28.81
CA GLY A 187 -7.10 -40.20 28.34
C GLY A 187 -6.97 -39.15 27.23
N GLU A 188 -8.08 -38.70 26.63
CA GLU A 188 -8.08 -37.81 25.45
C GLU A 188 -7.69 -36.35 25.75
N LYS A 189 -7.63 -35.94 27.02
CA LYS A 189 -7.30 -34.56 27.43
C LYS A 189 -5.95 -34.08 26.89
N ILE A 190 -4.93 -34.93 26.97
CA ILE A 190 -3.57 -34.58 26.54
C ILE A 190 -3.50 -34.48 25.02
N SER A 191 -4.14 -35.44 24.33
CA SER A 191 -4.25 -35.44 22.86
C SER A 191 -4.90 -34.14 22.35
N TYR A 192 -6.03 -33.74 22.95
CA TYR A 192 -6.73 -32.50 22.63
C TYR A 192 -5.84 -31.26 22.77
N LEU A 193 -5.12 -31.13 23.89
CA LEU A 193 -4.22 -30.00 24.14
C LEU A 193 -3.06 -29.94 23.15
N VAL A 194 -2.47 -31.09 22.81
CA VAL A 194 -1.40 -31.16 21.81
C VAL A 194 -1.93 -30.74 20.44
N THR A 195 -3.15 -31.14 20.06
CA THR A 195 -3.79 -30.68 18.81
C THR A 195 -4.02 -29.16 18.81
N MET A 196 -4.53 -28.59 19.91
CA MET A 196 -4.73 -27.14 20.01
C MET A 196 -3.40 -26.38 19.96
N PHE A 197 -2.38 -26.84 20.68
CA PHE A 197 -1.05 -26.23 20.65
C PHE A 197 -0.44 -26.28 19.24
N THR A 198 -0.56 -27.41 18.56
CA THR A 198 -0.12 -27.57 17.16
C THR A 198 -0.84 -26.61 16.23
N SER A 199 -2.16 -26.46 16.39
CA SER A 199 -2.96 -25.51 15.60
C SER A 199 -2.48 -24.06 15.82
N THR A 200 -2.26 -23.65 17.07
CA THR A 200 -1.74 -22.31 17.38
C THR A 200 -0.33 -22.07 16.80
N ALA A 201 0.54 -23.09 16.79
CA ALA A 201 1.87 -23.01 16.19
C ALA A 201 1.82 -22.84 14.66
N ILE A 202 0.87 -23.51 13.99
CA ILE A 202 0.62 -23.32 12.55
C ILE A 202 0.19 -21.88 12.27
N PHE A 203 -0.74 -21.33 13.06
CA PHE A 203 -1.16 -19.93 12.91
C PHE A 203 0.00 -18.95 13.17
N LEU A 204 0.83 -19.20 14.19
CA LEU A 204 2.04 -18.41 14.44
C LEU A 204 2.99 -18.43 13.24
N SER A 205 3.22 -19.62 12.66
CA SER A 205 4.03 -19.76 11.46
C SER A 205 3.45 -18.95 10.30
N TYR A 206 2.14 -19.06 10.05
CA TYR A 206 1.46 -18.28 9.02
C TYR A 206 1.64 -16.76 9.23
N ILE A 207 1.36 -16.24 10.42
CA ILE A 207 1.53 -14.82 10.74
C ILE A 207 2.97 -14.36 10.54
N SER A 208 3.96 -15.19 10.92
CA SER A 208 5.39 -14.86 10.75
C SER A 208 5.82 -14.74 9.28
N THR A 209 5.08 -15.37 8.36
CA THR A 209 5.35 -15.29 6.91
C THR A 209 4.64 -14.12 6.22
N VAL A 210 3.49 -13.69 6.75
CA VAL A 210 2.68 -12.60 6.18
C VAL A 210 3.11 -11.24 6.73
N MET A 211 3.48 -11.16 8.01
CA MET A 211 3.87 -9.90 8.64
C MET A 211 5.34 -9.56 8.32
N PRO A 212 5.66 -8.29 7.99
CA PRO A 212 7.05 -7.90 7.83
C PRO A 212 7.79 -8.00 9.15
N ARG A 213 9.07 -8.38 9.09
CA ARG A 213 9.93 -8.54 10.28
C ARG A 213 10.28 -7.19 10.94
N SER A 214 10.09 -6.07 10.24
CA SER A 214 10.34 -4.72 10.72
C SER A 214 9.06 -4.12 11.33
N LEU A 215 8.66 -4.63 12.49
CA LEU A 215 7.55 -4.06 13.25
C LEU A 215 8.06 -2.90 14.10
N THR A 216 7.77 -1.67 13.67
CA THR A 216 7.95 -0.48 14.53
C THR A 216 6.94 -0.49 15.68
N ASN A 217 5.74 -1.04 15.43
CA ASN A 217 4.67 -1.25 16.41
C ASN A 217 4.17 -2.71 16.35
N LEU A 218 3.80 -3.27 17.49
CA LEU A 218 3.21 -4.61 17.58
C LEU A 218 1.77 -4.60 17.02
N PRO A 219 1.43 -5.43 16.01
CA PRO A 219 0.07 -5.57 15.50
C PRO A 219 -0.90 -6.14 16.54
N TYR A 220 -2.17 -5.70 16.51
CA TYR A 220 -3.22 -6.29 17.36
C TYR A 220 -3.39 -7.80 17.13
N LEU A 221 -3.22 -8.26 15.89
CA LEU A 221 -3.28 -9.68 15.56
C LEU A 221 -2.19 -10.49 16.27
N SER A 222 -1.00 -9.92 16.45
CA SER A 222 0.09 -10.55 17.20
C SER A 222 -0.22 -10.59 18.70
N LEU A 223 -0.89 -9.57 19.24
CA LEU A 223 -1.35 -9.58 20.63
C LEU A 223 -2.40 -10.68 20.88
N LEU A 224 -3.37 -10.83 19.97
CA LEU A 224 -4.35 -11.93 20.02
C LEU A 224 -3.63 -13.29 20.02
N LEU A 225 -2.62 -13.47 19.16
CA LEU A 225 -1.86 -14.71 19.12
C LEU A 225 -1.14 -15.01 20.45
N VAL A 226 -0.51 -14.00 21.06
CA VAL A 226 0.17 -14.14 22.35
C VAL A 226 -0.85 -14.51 23.44
N GLU A 227 -2.04 -13.90 23.42
CA GLU A 227 -3.13 -14.24 24.33
C GLU A 227 -3.53 -15.71 24.21
N VAL A 228 -3.76 -16.22 22.99
CA VAL A 228 -4.11 -17.65 22.77
C VAL A 228 -2.99 -18.59 23.23
N LEU A 229 -1.71 -18.22 23.04
CA LEU A 229 -0.57 -19.00 23.52
C LEU A 229 -0.51 -19.05 25.05
N CYS A 230 -0.73 -17.90 25.72
CA CYS A 230 -0.81 -17.83 27.17
C CYS A 230 -1.98 -18.66 27.72
N GLU A 231 -3.16 -18.55 27.10
CA GLU A 231 -4.33 -19.36 27.43
C GLU A 231 -4.04 -20.85 27.32
N GLY A 232 -3.42 -21.27 26.21
CA GLY A 232 -3.01 -22.66 26.00
C GLY A 232 -2.03 -23.17 27.07
N LEU A 233 -1.02 -22.38 27.44
CA LEU A 233 -0.08 -22.73 28.50
C LEU A 233 -0.77 -22.89 29.86
N CYS A 234 -1.66 -21.96 30.21
CA CYS A 234 -2.45 -22.05 31.44
C CYS A 234 -3.34 -23.30 31.45
N ALA A 235 -3.99 -23.63 30.33
CA ALA A 235 -4.81 -24.82 30.21
C ALA A 235 -4.00 -26.11 30.36
N VAL A 236 -2.79 -26.17 29.78
CA VAL A 236 -1.87 -27.31 29.96
C VAL A 236 -1.46 -27.47 31.44
N LEU A 237 -1.07 -26.40 32.11
CA LEU A 237 -0.67 -26.46 33.52
C LEU A 237 -1.84 -26.91 34.42
N ALA A 238 -3.03 -26.35 34.21
CA ALA A 238 -4.22 -26.71 34.97
C ALA A 238 -4.67 -28.17 34.73
N THR A 239 -4.62 -28.65 33.48
CA THR A 239 -4.95 -30.05 33.18
C THR A 239 -3.93 -31.03 33.76
N LEU A 240 -2.64 -30.73 33.70
CA LEU A 240 -1.61 -31.53 34.38
C LEU A 240 -1.86 -31.62 35.89
N TRP A 241 -2.27 -30.52 36.51
CA TRP A 241 -2.63 -30.49 37.93
C TRP A 241 -3.84 -31.39 38.24
N VAL A 242 -4.92 -31.28 37.43
CA VAL A 242 -6.13 -32.10 37.57
C VAL A 242 -5.83 -33.58 37.36
N VAL A 243 -5.04 -33.94 36.34
CA VAL A 243 -4.67 -35.34 36.06
C VAL A 243 -3.79 -35.91 37.17
N ASN A 244 -2.82 -35.15 37.68
CA ASN A 244 -1.98 -35.58 38.79
C ASN A 244 -2.82 -35.85 40.05
N LYS A 245 -3.76 -34.96 40.38
CA LYS A 245 -4.67 -35.14 41.52
C LYS A 245 -5.62 -36.33 41.34
N TYR A 246 -6.15 -36.55 40.15
CA TYR A 246 -6.97 -37.71 39.83
C TYR A 246 -6.20 -39.03 40.01
N ASN A 247 -4.93 -39.07 39.60
CA ASN A 247 -4.10 -40.27 39.77
C ASN A 247 -3.69 -40.53 41.23
N LEU A 248 -3.64 -39.48 42.07
CA LEU A 248 -3.35 -39.60 43.52
C LEU A 248 -4.56 -40.09 44.34
N HIS A 249 -5.79 -39.92 43.83
CA HIS A 249 -7.04 -40.36 44.46
C HIS A 249 -7.96 -41.00 43.40
N PRO A 250 -7.78 -42.30 43.09
CA PRO A 250 -8.53 -42.99 42.04
C PRO A 250 -10.04 -43.10 42.31
#